data_AF-A0AAU0WBB2-F1
#
_entry.id   AF-A0AAU0WBB2-F1
#
_cell.length_a   1.000
_cell.length_b   1.000
_cell.length_c   1.000
_cell.angle_alpha   90.00
_cell.angle_beta   90.00
_cell.angle_gamma   90.00
#
_symmetry.space_group_name_H-M   'P 1'
#
loop_
_entity.id
_entity.type
_entity.pdbx_description
1 polymer ?
#
loop_
_entity_poly.entity_id
_entity_poly.type
_entity_poly.pdbx_seq_one_letter_code
_entity_poly.pdbx_strand_id
1 'polypeptide(L)'
;MTALRPERETGASYGDQPYGGSSALGETAFLPPVDDRTAYVPPIDEETVALRIPDPPPVSASAGTAAPYGTGTPGGGRAARRKAARRRGGRHGGAAEAVPQEAVSQEAVSQERAAPGRSLSRVEARRQARLRKPSPAVVASRAIGEVFITTGVLMLLFVTYQLWWTNVRAHAQAGKEASSLQQDWASGKRAPGVFAPGQGFAILHIPKLDVVAPIAEGVSNKKVLDKGMVGHYGEGALKTAMPQDKAGNFGLAAHRNTHGEPFRYINKLVPGDAVVVETQDEYFVYKVTSMLPVTSPSNVSVLDPVPKGSGFTKPGRYITLTTCTPEFTSKYRLIVWGKMVEERPRSKGKPDALVE
;
A
#
# COMPACT_ATOMS: atom_id res chain seq x y z
N MET A 1 -7.77 -19.84 -77.62
CA MET A 1 -8.22 -20.76 -78.69
C MET A 1 -7.17 -21.84 -78.85
N THR A 2 -7.61 -23.10 -78.91
CA THR A 2 -6.85 -24.34 -79.24
C THR A 2 -5.87 -24.82 -78.16
N ALA A 3 -6.21 -25.69 -77.20
CA ALA A 3 -6.65 -27.11 -77.24
C ALA A 3 -5.53 -28.11 -77.57
N LEU A 4 -5.03 -28.85 -76.56
CA LEU A 4 -4.51 -30.21 -76.68
C LEU A 4 -4.75 -30.99 -75.35
N ARG A 5 -5.64 -31.99 -75.42
CA ARG A 5 -5.70 -33.25 -74.64
C ARG A 5 -4.90 -34.31 -75.45
N PRO A 6 -4.66 -35.59 -75.06
CA PRO A 6 -5.11 -36.40 -73.91
C PRO A 6 -3.96 -37.20 -73.23
N GLU A 7 -4.21 -37.96 -72.15
CA GLU A 7 -4.37 -39.43 -72.20
C GLU A 7 -4.71 -39.98 -70.79
N ARG A 8 -5.29 -41.18 -70.77
CA ARG A 8 -5.94 -41.84 -69.61
C ARG A 8 -5.53 -43.32 -69.59
N GLU A 9 -4.95 -43.82 -68.50
CA GLU A 9 -4.83 -45.26 -68.17
C GLU A 9 -4.92 -45.40 -66.62
N THR A 10 -5.97 -46.00 -66.04
CA THR A 10 -6.14 -47.43 -65.62
C THR A 10 -5.22 -47.82 -64.44
N GLY A 11 -5.59 -48.51 -63.35
CA GLY A 11 -6.81 -49.16 -62.85
C GLY A 11 -6.59 -49.73 -61.42
N ALA A 12 -7.64 -50.35 -60.84
CA ALA A 12 -7.75 -51.11 -59.56
C ALA A 12 -7.67 -50.27 -58.25
N SER A 13 -8.67 -50.14 -57.36
CA SER A 13 -9.79 -50.96 -56.85
C SER A 13 -9.39 -52.25 -56.11
N TYR A 14 -9.49 -52.28 -54.76
CA TYR A 14 -10.05 -53.39 -53.97
C TYR A 14 -10.25 -53.03 -52.46
N GLY A 15 -11.48 -53.25 -51.96
CA GLY A 15 -11.95 -53.54 -50.58
C GLY A 15 -11.68 -52.50 -49.47
N ASP A 16 -12.62 -51.92 -48.73
CA ASP A 16 -13.99 -52.21 -48.26
C ASP A 16 -14.18 -53.40 -47.30
N GLN A 17 -14.88 -53.07 -46.19
CA GLN A 17 -15.63 -53.91 -45.23
C GLN A 17 -15.00 -54.34 -43.86
N PRO A 18 -15.86 -54.50 -42.81
CA PRO A 18 -15.67 -54.03 -41.43
C PRO A 18 -16.11 -55.08 -40.35
N TYR A 19 -16.54 -54.59 -39.17
CA TYR A 19 -17.32 -55.22 -38.08
C TYR A 19 -16.60 -56.01 -36.96
N GLY A 20 -17.05 -55.73 -35.73
CA GLY A 20 -16.95 -56.63 -34.59
C GLY A 20 -17.11 -55.94 -33.23
N GLY A 21 -18.36 -55.79 -32.77
CA GLY A 21 -18.69 -55.42 -31.39
C GLY A 21 -19.11 -56.63 -30.54
N SER A 22 -19.51 -56.33 -29.28
CA SER A 22 -20.06 -57.21 -28.21
C SER A 22 -18.98 -57.76 -27.25
N SER A 23 -19.10 -57.76 -25.91
CA SER A 23 -20.21 -57.50 -24.98
C SER A 23 -19.70 -57.37 -23.53
N ALA A 24 -20.51 -56.67 -22.73
CA ALA A 24 -20.63 -56.54 -21.28
C ALA A 24 -20.07 -57.64 -20.32
N LEU A 25 -19.34 -57.16 -19.30
CA LEU A 25 -19.45 -57.48 -17.86
C LEU A 25 -19.09 -56.14 -17.16
N GLY A 26 -19.84 -55.54 -16.23
CA GLY A 26 -20.52 -56.13 -15.10
C GLY A 26 -19.62 -56.10 -13.86
N GLU A 27 -19.09 -54.94 -13.46
CA GLU A 27 -18.41 -54.82 -12.16
C GLU A 27 -18.75 -53.53 -11.42
N THR A 28 -19.22 -53.76 -10.21
CA THR A 28 -19.76 -52.85 -9.20
C THR A 28 -18.66 -52.04 -8.52
N ALA A 29 -18.95 -50.74 -8.36
CA ALA A 29 -18.51 -49.80 -7.32
C ALA A 29 -17.26 -50.13 -6.47
N PHE A 30 -16.26 -49.25 -6.54
CA PHE A 30 -15.57 -48.77 -5.34
C PHE A 30 -15.19 -47.30 -5.51
N LEU A 31 -16.09 -46.41 -5.13
CA LEU A 31 -15.75 -45.02 -4.82
C LEU A 31 -15.03 -45.04 -3.46
N PRO A 32 -13.80 -44.50 -3.33
CA PRO A 32 -13.24 -44.28 -2.01
C PRO A 32 -14.12 -43.26 -1.27
N PRO A 33 -14.32 -43.41 0.05
CA PRO A 33 -15.13 -42.48 0.81
C PRO A 33 -14.52 -41.08 0.74
N VAL A 34 -15.36 -40.11 0.38
CA VAL A 34 -15.05 -38.68 0.56
C VAL A 34 -15.07 -38.44 2.07
N ASP A 35 -13.89 -38.33 2.66
CA ASP A 35 -13.76 -37.90 4.05
C ASP A 35 -14.00 -36.38 4.10
N ASP A 36 -15.27 -36.02 4.24
CA ASP A 36 -15.70 -34.65 4.52
C ASP A 36 -15.40 -34.35 5.99
N ARG A 37 -14.11 -34.06 6.29
CA ARG A 37 -13.59 -33.40 7.52
C ARG A 37 -12.06 -33.36 7.56
N THR A 38 -11.43 -32.59 6.67
CA THR A 38 -10.12 -32.01 6.99
C THR A 38 -10.21 -30.50 6.84
N ALA A 39 -10.52 -29.83 7.94
CA ALA A 39 -10.26 -28.41 8.07
C ALA A 39 -8.77 -28.19 7.75
N TYR A 40 -8.49 -27.35 6.76
CA TYR A 40 -7.14 -26.88 6.51
C TYR A 40 -6.62 -26.18 7.76
N VAL A 41 -5.66 -26.81 8.45
CA VAL A 41 -4.89 -26.19 9.54
C VAL A 41 -3.60 -25.66 8.90
N PRO A 42 -3.36 -24.33 8.89
CA PRO A 42 -2.10 -23.80 8.39
C PRO A 42 -0.93 -24.34 9.24
N PRO A 43 0.26 -24.55 8.64
CA PRO A 43 1.43 -24.98 9.39
C PRO A 43 1.76 -23.95 10.48
N ILE A 44 2.06 -24.45 11.68
CA ILE A 44 2.44 -23.62 12.83
C ILE A 44 3.78 -22.95 12.51
N ASP A 45 3.71 -21.67 12.17
CA ASP A 45 4.81 -20.76 12.07
C ASP A 45 5.31 -20.40 13.48
N GLU A 46 6.52 -20.85 13.83
CA GLU A 46 7.17 -20.58 15.13
C GLU A 46 7.45 -19.09 15.40
N GLU A 47 7.10 -18.19 14.46
CA GLU A 47 7.32 -16.75 14.59
C GLU A 47 6.12 -15.99 15.20
N THR A 48 5.05 -16.67 15.61
CA THR A 48 3.90 -16.07 16.33
C THR A 48 3.87 -16.34 17.84
N VAL A 49 4.93 -16.92 18.41
CA VAL A 49 5.02 -17.23 19.86
C VAL A 49 5.21 -15.97 20.72
N ALA A 50 5.68 -14.86 20.15
CA ALA A 50 5.95 -13.64 20.88
C ALA A 50 4.74 -12.68 20.94
N LEU A 51 3.54 -13.16 21.29
CA LEU A 51 2.40 -12.33 21.74
C LEU A 51 1.29 -13.21 22.37
N ARG A 52 1.67 -14.07 23.32
CA ARG A 52 0.71 -14.67 24.27
C ARG A 52 1.16 -14.33 25.69
N ILE A 53 0.46 -13.37 26.30
CA ILE A 53 0.54 -13.14 27.75
C ILE A 53 -0.25 -14.29 28.38
N PRO A 54 0.36 -15.17 29.20
CA PRO A 54 -0.41 -16.19 29.91
C PRO A 54 -1.27 -15.55 31.01
N ASP A 55 -2.53 -15.96 31.11
CA ASP A 55 -3.40 -15.62 32.23
C ASP A 55 -2.81 -16.15 33.55
N PRO A 56 -2.94 -15.41 34.67
CA PRO A 56 -2.42 -15.86 35.95
C PRO A 56 -3.25 -17.06 36.48
N PRO A 57 -2.59 -18.08 37.06
CA PRO A 57 -3.28 -19.26 37.57
C PRO A 57 -4.04 -18.96 38.88
N PRO A 58 -5.12 -19.72 39.20
CA PRO A 58 -5.82 -19.60 40.46
C PRO A 58 -5.01 -20.28 41.57
N VAL A 59 -4.84 -19.62 42.72
CA VAL A 59 -4.18 -20.21 43.89
C VAL A 59 -5.22 -20.68 44.91
N SER A 60 -5.32 -22.01 45.05
CA SER A 60 -5.90 -22.69 46.21
C SER A 60 -4.78 -23.12 47.15
N ALA A 61 -5.08 -23.09 48.46
CA ALA A 61 -4.16 -23.35 49.56
C ALA A 61 -3.85 -24.85 49.77
N SER A 62 -2.61 -25.17 50.19
CA SER A 62 -2.28 -25.87 51.45
C SER A 62 -0.87 -26.52 51.43
N ALA A 63 -0.21 -26.43 52.60
CA ALA A 63 0.80 -27.30 53.25
C ALA A 63 1.78 -28.16 52.41
N GLY A 64 3.08 -28.30 52.71
CA GLY A 64 3.94 -27.93 53.84
C GLY A 64 5.24 -28.78 53.79
N THR A 65 6.31 -28.31 54.46
CA THR A 65 7.48 -29.11 54.98
C THR A 65 8.47 -29.67 53.93
N ALA A 66 9.81 -29.63 54.00
CA ALA A 66 10.86 -29.20 54.94
C ALA A 66 12.19 -28.97 54.16
N ALA A 67 13.15 -28.29 54.80
CA ALA A 67 14.53 -27.97 54.36
C ALA A 67 15.52 -29.15 54.59
N PRO A 68 16.88 -28.99 54.60
CA PRO A 68 17.79 -27.89 54.19
C PRO A 68 19.06 -28.36 53.43
N TYR A 69 19.97 -27.43 53.09
CA TYR A 69 21.46 -27.44 53.25
C TYR A 69 21.96 -26.11 52.61
N GLY A 70 22.45 -25.11 53.36
CA GLY A 70 23.84 -24.96 53.83
C GLY A 70 24.75 -24.62 52.64
N THR A 71 25.31 -23.41 52.47
CA THR A 71 26.42 -22.85 53.26
C THR A 71 26.72 -21.38 52.89
N GLY A 72 27.19 -20.57 53.86
CA GLY A 72 28.29 -19.61 53.63
C GLY A 72 27.98 -18.11 53.60
N THR A 73 28.15 -17.44 54.74
CA THR A 73 28.55 -16.02 54.91
C THR A 73 29.62 -16.05 56.04
N PRO A 74 30.41 -15.00 56.38
CA PRO A 74 30.36 -13.61 55.92
C PRO A 74 31.73 -12.88 55.73
N GLY A 75 31.69 -11.67 55.18
CA GLY A 75 32.78 -10.70 55.27
C GLY A 75 32.24 -9.28 55.20
N GLY A 76 31.98 -8.67 56.36
CA GLY A 76 31.39 -7.34 56.49
C GLY A 76 32.38 -6.20 56.25
N GLY A 77 31.90 -5.12 55.65
CA GLY A 77 32.64 -3.88 55.45
C GLY A 77 31.71 -2.66 55.57
N ARG A 78 31.99 -1.83 56.56
CA ARG A 78 31.16 -0.73 57.08
C ARG A 78 30.97 0.42 56.09
N ALA A 79 29.84 0.45 55.38
CA ALA A 79 29.28 1.71 54.83
C ALA A 79 27.74 1.70 54.69
N ALA A 80 27.07 0.58 54.95
CA ALA A 80 25.61 0.42 54.78
C ALA A 80 24.80 0.69 56.07
N ARG A 81 25.15 1.74 56.83
CA ARG A 81 24.40 2.12 58.05
C ARG A 81 24.26 3.63 58.21
N ARG A 82 23.43 4.24 57.36
CA ARG A 82 22.75 5.57 57.46
C ARG A 82 22.24 5.89 56.05
N LYS A 83 20.99 5.66 55.64
CA LYS A 83 19.74 6.29 56.11
C LYS A 83 18.59 5.50 55.48
N ALA A 84 17.92 4.67 56.26
CA ALA A 84 16.58 4.21 55.98
C ALA A 84 15.69 4.75 57.10
N ALA A 85 14.94 5.80 56.81
CA ALA A 85 13.78 6.20 57.58
C ALA A 85 12.83 7.01 56.69
N ARG A 86 11.70 6.37 56.35
CA ARG A 86 10.34 6.96 56.19
C ARG A 86 10.18 7.93 55.01
N ARG A 87 9.47 7.64 53.91
CA ARG A 87 8.13 7.04 53.71
C ARG A 87 7.06 7.54 54.69
N ARG A 88 6.31 8.57 54.24
CA ARG A 88 4.88 8.95 54.48
C ARG A 88 4.83 10.49 54.40
N GLY A 89 3.93 11.15 53.70
CA GLY A 89 2.78 10.77 52.90
C GLY A 89 2.18 12.06 52.34
N GLY A 90 1.62 12.01 51.15
CA GLY A 90 0.81 13.11 50.62
C GLY A 90 -0.65 12.97 51.09
N ARG A 91 -1.27 14.10 51.44
CA ARG A 91 -2.70 14.41 51.25
C ARG A 91 -2.99 15.84 51.74
N HIS A 92 -3.53 16.70 50.88
CA HIS A 92 -4.80 17.39 51.11
C HIS A 92 -5.15 18.33 49.94
N GLY A 93 -6.36 18.13 49.42
CA GLY A 93 -7.13 19.15 48.74
C GLY A 93 -8.50 19.26 49.43
N GLY A 94 -9.12 20.45 49.34
CA GLY A 94 -10.57 20.62 49.43
C GLY A 94 -11.11 21.66 50.42
N ALA A 95 -11.60 22.78 49.85
CA ALA A 95 -12.84 23.50 50.16
C ALA A 95 -12.91 24.61 51.25
N ALA A 96 -13.07 25.84 50.75
CA ALA A 96 -14.26 26.72 50.82
C ALA A 96 -14.75 27.36 52.15
N GLU A 97 -14.74 28.70 52.11
CA GLU A 97 -15.83 29.67 52.44
C GLU A 97 -16.12 30.20 53.87
N ALA A 98 -16.40 31.51 53.85
CA ALA A 98 -17.20 32.35 54.77
C ALA A 98 -16.56 33.01 56.03
N VAL A 99 -16.52 34.36 55.96
CA VAL A 99 -16.45 35.42 57.02
C VAL A 99 -17.90 35.59 57.58
N PRO A 100 -18.30 36.33 58.67
CA PRO A 100 -17.64 37.43 59.42
C PRO A 100 -17.93 37.56 60.95
N GLN A 101 -17.34 38.58 61.62
CA GLN A 101 -17.89 39.46 62.70
C GLN A 101 -16.73 40.10 63.50
N GLU A 102 -16.47 41.42 63.39
CA GLU A 102 -17.08 42.58 64.08
C GLU A 102 -16.53 42.86 65.51
N ALA A 103 -15.86 44.02 65.60
CA ALA A 103 -15.71 45.01 66.68
C ALA A 103 -15.71 44.58 68.17
N VAL A 104 -14.71 45.03 68.95
CA VAL A 104 -14.76 46.23 69.81
C VAL A 104 -13.35 46.51 70.40
N SER A 105 -13.04 47.79 70.43
CA SER A 105 -11.88 48.52 70.98
C SER A 105 -11.54 48.28 72.45
N GLN A 106 -10.24 48.37 72.79
CA GLN A 106 -9.75 49.30 73.81
C GLN A 106 -8.24 49.55 73.71
N GLU A 107 -7.89 50.81 73.93
CA GLU A 107 -6.60 51.45 73.74
C GLU A 107 -5.53 51.03 74.77
N ALA A 108 -4.30 50.87 74.30
CA ALA A 108 -3.12 51.22 75.09
C ALA A 108 -2.05 51.76 74.13
N VAL A 109 -1.76 53.05 74.30
CA VAL A 109 -0.82 53.85 73.54
C VAL A 109 0.60 53.37 73.81
N SER A 110 1.26 52.86 72.76
CA SER A 110 2.72 52.86 72.65
C SER A 110 3.07 53.56 71.35
N GLN A 111 3.59 54.78 71.47
CA GLN A 111 4.15 55.56 70.39
C GLN A 111 5.34 54.80 69.78
N GLU A 112 5.17 54.17 68.62
CA GLU A 112 6.29 53.85 67.75
C GLU A 112 6.11 54.52 66.39
N ARG A 113 6.83 55.62 66.27
CA ARG A 113 6.91 56.51 65.12
C ARG A 113 7.60 55.78 63.96
N ALA A 114 6.86 55.01 63.17
CA ALA A 114 7.35 54.46 61.90
C ALA A 114 7.02 55.40 60.74
N ALA A 115 8.08 55.94 60.15
CA ALA A 115 8.13 56.98 59.12
C ALA A 115 7.38 56.66 57.81
N PRO A 116 7.03 57.68 57.00
CA PRO A 116 6.52 57.49 55.65
C PRO A 116 7.63 56.99 54.72
N GLY A 117 7.33 55.97 53.92
CA GLY A 117 8.07 55.63 52.71
C GLY A 117 9.29 54.73 52.89
N ARG A 118 9.27 53.63 52.16
CA ARG A 118 10.47 53.23 51.43
C ARG A 118 10.05 52.90 50.02
N SER A 119 10.11 53.91 49.15
CA SER A 119 10.43 53.68 47.76
C SER A 119 11.54 52.64 47.74
N LEU A 120 11.27 51.46 47.16
CA LEU A 120 12.32 50.45 47.00
C LEU A 120 13.50 51.18 46.40
N SER A 121 14.65 51.07 47.05
CA SER A 121 15.85 51.73 46.58
C SER A 121 16.00 51.36 45.10
N ARG A 122 16.35 52.33 44.25
CA ARG A 122 16.66 52.11 42.84
C ARG A 122 17.61 50.91 42.66
N VAL A 123 18.40 50.61 43.70
CA VAL A 123 19.32 49.47 43.80
C VAL A 123 18.61 48.15 44.12
N GLU A 124 17.62 48.09 45.00
CA GLU A 124 16.87 46.87 45.35
C GLU A 124 15.92 46.45 44.23
N ALA A 125 15.25 47.43 43.60
CA ALA A 125 14.47 47.19 42.38
C ALA A 125 15.35 46.69 41.22
N ARG A 126 16.58 47.23 41.08
CA ARG A 126 17.58 46.74 40.11
C ARG A 126 18.09 45.33 40.45
N ARG A 127 18.19 44.96 41.74
CA ARG A 127 18.67 43.64 42.17
C ARG A 127 17.62 42.56 41.92
N GLN A 128 16.35 42.83 42.22
CA GLN A 128 15.24 41.91 41.89
C GLN A 128 15.02 41.78 40.37
N ALA A 129 15.22 42.85 39.60
CA ALA A 129 15.20 42.78 38.13
C ALA A 129 16.32 41.90 37.53
N ARG A 130 17.46 41.75 38.23
CA ARG A 130 18.56 40.86 37.80
C ARG A 130 18.28 39.37 38.06
N LEU A 131 17.51 39.05 39.10
CA LEU A 131 17.13 37.67 39.44
C LEU A 131 15.95 37.15 38.61
N ARG A 132 15.18 38.03 37.97
CA ARG A 132 14.11 37.69 37.00
C ARG A 132 14.63 37.37 35.60
N LYS A 133 15.95 37.41 35.38
CA LYS A 133 16.53 37.04 34.08
C LYS A 133 16.45 35.52 33.94
N PRO A 134 15.80 34.98 32.90
CA PRO A 134 15.78 33.54 32.67
C PRO A 134 17.22 33.04 32.64
N SER A 135 17.46 31.91 33.30
CA SER A 135 18.77 31.26 33.30
C SER A 135 19.26 31.12 31.85
N PRO A 136 20.53 31.42 31.54
CA PRO A 136 21.07 31.28 30.18
C PRO A 136 20.91 29.85 29.64
N ALA A 137 20.87 28.84 30.52
CA ALA A 137 20.55 27.47 30.15
C ALA A 137 19.09 27.30 29.69
N VAL A 138 18.13 28.00 30.32
CA VAL A 138 16.72 27.99 29.90
C VAL A 138 16.56 28.67 28.53
N VAL A 139 17.24 29.79 28.30
CA VAL A 139 17.22 30.48 27.00
C VAL A 139 17.84 29.61 25.90
N ALA A 140 18.97 28.96 26.18
CA ALA A 140 19.62 28.03 25.24
C ALA A 140 18.73 26.82 24.92
N SER A 141 18.10 26.21 25.94
CA SER A 141 17.19 25.07 25.74
C SER A 141 15.96 25.44 24.91
N ARG A 142 15.44 26.65 25.05
CA ARG A 142 14.32 27.16 24.25
C ARG A 142 14.72 27.37 22.80
N ALA A 143 15.89 27.96 22.54
CA ALA A 143 16.41 28.14 21.18
C ALA A 143 16.65 26.79 20.48
N ILE A 144 17.21 25.81 21.18
CA ILE A 144 17.39 24.45 20.66
C ILE A 144 16.01 23.83 20.36
N GLY A 145 15.08 23.89 21.31
CA GLY A 145 13.72 23.39 21.11
C GLY A 145 13.01 24.01 19.91
N GLU A 146 13.15 25.32 19.72
CA GLU A 146 12.58 26.05 18.57
C GLU A 146 13.21 25.61 17.24
N VAL A 147 14.51 25.38 17.19
CA VAL A 147 15.20 24.83 15.99
C VAL A 147 14.70 23.41 15.68
N PHE A 148 14.54 22.55 16.68
CA PHE A 148 14.01 21.20 16.47
C PHE A 148 12.54 21.21 16.03
N ILE A 149 11.70 22.07 16.61
CA ILE A 149 10.29 22.22 16.21
C ILE A 149 10.19 22.74 14.77
N THR A 150 10.94 23.79 14.42
CA THR A 150 10.92 24.36 13.07
C THR A 150 11.42 23.36 12.04
N THR A 151 12.48 22.62 12.35
CA THR A 151 12.99 21.56 11.48
C THR A 151 11.96 20.44 11.30
N GLY A 152 11.31 19.99 12.38
CA GLY A 152 10.27 18.97 12.31
C GLY A 152 9.06 19.42 11.49
N VAL A 153 8.59 20.66 11.67
CA VAL A 153 7.50 21.24 10.86
C VAL A 153 7.89 21.33 9.39
N LEU A 154 9.12 21.74 9.09
CA LEU A 154 9.63 21.81 7.73
C LEU A 154 9.69 20.42 7.07
N MET A 155 10.14 19.40 7.80
CA MET A 155 10.14 18.02 7.30
C MET A 155 8.71 17.50 7.06
N LEU A 156 7.75 17.77 7.95
CA LEU A 156 6.35 17.38 7.77
C LEU A 156 5.70 18.08 6.56
N LEU A 157 5.97 19.38 6.39
CA LEU A 157 5.52 20.13 5.20
C LEU A 157 6.16 19.58 3.93
N PHE A 158 7.43 19.21 3.96
CA PHE A 158 8.13 18.62 2.83
C PHE A 158 7.52 17.27 2.42
N VAL A 159 7.23 16.39 3.38
CA VAL A 159 6.55 15.10 3.11
C VAL A 159 5.17 15.33 2.51
N THR A 160 4.39 16.27 3.07
CA THR A 160 3.06 16.62 2.56
C THR A 160 3.15 17.16 1.12
N TYR A 161 4.13 18.03 0.85
CA TYR A 161 4.39 18.55 -0.49
C TYR A 161 4.73 17.42 -1.48
N GLN A 162 5.61 16.47 -1.09
CA GLN A 162 5.97 15.34 -1.94
C GLN A 162 4.73 14.49 -2.31
N LEU A 163 3.82 14.23 -1.36
CA LEU A 163 2.64 13.42 -1.63
C LEU A 163 1.56 14.16 -2.45
N TRP A 164 1.37 15.45 -2.19
CA TRP A 164 0.29 16.20 -2.85
C TRP A 164 0.73 16.82 -4.17
N TRP A 165 1.84 17.55 -4.19
CA TRP A 165 2.26 18.33 -5.36
C TRP A 165 2.70 17.44 -6.53
N THR A 166 3.41 16.33 -6.24
CA THR A 166 3.84 15.41 -7.30
C THR A 166 2.65 14.75 -7.99
N ASN A 167 1.60 14.41 -7.24
CA ASN A 167 0.35 13.88 -7.78
C ASN A 167 -0.34 14.90 -8.69
N VAL A 168 -0.48 16.15 -8.24
CA VAL A 168 -1.07 17.23 -9.05
C VAL A 168 -0.28 17.45 -10.35
N ARG A 169 1.05 17.53 -10.27
CA ARG A 169 1.91 17.72 -11.44
C ARG A 169 1.80 16.55 -12.42
N ALA A 170 1.76 15.31 -11.91
CA ALA A 170 1.65 14.12 -12.73
C ALA A 170 0.29 14.02 -13.42
N HIS A 171 -0.83 14.31 -12.73
CA HIS A 171 -2.14 14.39 -13.38
C HIS A 171 -2.16 15.44 -14.49
N ALA A 172 -1.54 16.60 -14.27
CA ALA A 172 -1.45 17.64 -15.30
C ALA A 172 -0.60 17.18 -16.52
N GLN A 173 0.47 16.42 -16.30
CA GLN A 173 1.27 15.85 -17.39
C GLN A 173 0.50 14.75 -18.13
N ALA A 174 -0.05 13.79 -17.41
CA ALA A 174 -0.87 12.71 -17.96
C ALA A 174 -2.06 13.23 -18.76
N GLY A 175 -2.79 14.23 -18.25
CA GLY A 175 -3.92 14.84 -18.96
C GLY A 175 -3.51 15.55 -20.25
N LYS A 176 -2.36 16.22 -20.26
CA LYS A 176 -1.79 16.83 -21.49
C LYS A 176 -1.42 15.77 -22.51
N GLU A 177 -0.76 14.69 -22.09
CA GLU A 177 -0.38 13.59 -22.99
C GLU A 177 -1.62 12.86 -23.54
N ALA A 178 -2.63 12.58 -22.72
CA ALA A 178 -3.89 11.99 -23.18
C ALA A 178 -4.60 12.88 -24.20
N SER A 179 -4.66 14.19 -23.94
CA SER A 179 -5.26 15.16 -24.86
C SER A 179 -4.48 15.26 -26.18
N SER A 180 -3.14 15.26 -26.11
CA SER A 180 -2.27 15.26 -27.28
C SER A 180 -2.45 14.00 -28.12
N LEU A 181 -2.55 12.82 -27.49
CA LEU A 181 -2.80 11.57 -28.19
C LEU A 181 -4.15 11.60 -28.92
N GLN A 182 -5.21 12.07 -28.26
CA GLN A 182 -6.52 12.20 -28.88
C GLN A 182 -6.53 13.19 -30.05
N GLN A 183 -5.81 14.32 -29.94
CA GLN A 183 -5.64 15.28 -31.02
C GLN A 183 -4.84 14.70 -32.20
N ASP A 184 -3.74 14.00 -31.92
CA ASP A 184 -2.93 13.31 -32.93
C ASP A 184 -3.77 12.29 -33.71
N TRP A 185 -4.55 11.47 -33.00
CA TRP A 185 -5.46 10.50 -33.59
C TRP A 185 -6.53 11.18 -34.45
N ALA A 186 -7.13 12.26 -33.97
CA ALA A 186 -8.12 13.04 -34.73
C ALA A 186 -7.53 13.66 -36.00
N SER A 187 -6.23 14.00 -35.99
CA SER A 187 -5.52 14.55 -37.15
C SER A 187 -5.03 13.49 -38.15
N GLY A 188 -5.18 12.20 -37.85
CA GLY A 188 -4.73 11.08 -38.70
C GLY A 188 -3.21 10.97 -38.85
N LYS A 189 -2.43 11.65 -38.00
CA LYS A 189 -0.97 11.85 -38.19
C LYS A 189 -0.08 10.67 -37.78
N ARG A 190 -0.62 9.53 -37.34
CA ARG A 190 0.21 8.47 -36.72
C ARG A 190 0.15 7.15 -37.48
N ALA A 191 1.33 6.57 -37.67
CA ALA A 191 1.53 5.25 -38.25
C ALA A 191 1.47 4.17 -37.15
N PRO A 192 0.71 3.07 -37.35
CA PRO A 192 0.81 1.91 -36.48
C PRO A 192 2.21 1.29 -36.60
N GLY A 193 2.87 1.02 -35.48
CA GLY A 193 4.25 0.53 -35.47
C GLY A 193 4.83 0.34 -34.08
N VAL A 194 6.15 0.13 -34.03
CA VAL A 194 6.91 -0.01 -32.78
C VAL A 194 7.04 1.35 -32.10
N PHE A 195 6.62 1.44 -30.84
CA PHE A 195 6.69 2.66 -30.05
C PHE A 195 8.09 2.84 -29.44
N ALA A 196 8.58 4.08 -29.41
CA ALA A 196 9.82 4.41 -28.73
C ALA A 196 9.62 4.44 -27.19
N PRO A 197 10.64 4.13 -26.38
CA PRO A 197 10.56 4.25 -24.93
C PRO A 197 10.08 5.63 -24.46
N GLY A 198 9.00 5.66 -23.69
CA GLY A 198 8.36 6.88 -23.19
C GLY A 198 7.30 7.47 -24.13
N GLN A 199 7.09 6.89 -25.31
CA GLN A 199 6.09 7.36 -26.27
C GLN A 199 4.70 6.83 -25.87
N GLY A 200 3.77 7.76 -25.63
CA GLY A 200 2.36 7.43 -25.45
C GLY A 200 1.76 6.79 -26.70
N PHE A 201 0.91 5.78 -26.52
CA PHE A 201 0.27 5.07 -27.64
C PHE A 201 -1.18 4.65 -27.41
N ALA A 202 -1.64 4.64 -26.16
CA ALA A 202 -3.00 4.29 -25.80
C ALA A 202 -3.45 5.07 -24.56
N ILE A 203 -4.73 4.99 -24.22
CA ILE A 203 -5.32 5.51 -22.99
C ILE A 203 -5.97 4.35 -22.25
N LEU A 204 -5.61 4.18 -20.98
CA LEU A 204 -6.23 3.24 -20.06
C LEU A 204 -7.41 3.89 -19.37
N HIS A 205 -8.55 3.20 -19.37
CA HIS A 205 -9.73 3.56 -18.61
C HIS A 205 -10.09 2.43 -17.64
N ILE A 206 -10.30 2.77 -16.37
CA ILE A 206 -10.86 1.87 -15.35
C ILE A 206 -12.05 2.58 -14.70
N PRO A 207 -13.26 2.44 -15.25
CA PRO A 207 -14.44 3.23 -14.86
C PRO A 207 -14.73 3.18 -13.36
N LYS A 208 -14.71 1.98 -12.76
CA LYS A 208 -14.98 1.80 -11.32
C LYS A 208 -14.03 2.57 -10.39
N LEU A 209 -12.84 2.92 -10.89
CA LEU A 209 -11.81 3.61 -10.12
C LEU A 209 -11.63 5.07 -10.58
N ASP A 210 -12.46 5.55 -11.53
CA ASP A 210 -12.31 6.86 -12.18
C ASP A 210 -10.91 7.12 -12.75
N VAL A 211 -10.25 6.06 -13.23
CA VAL A 211 -8.89 6.16 -13.81
C VAL A 211 -8.99 6.40 -15.30
N VAL A 212 -8.37 7.50 -15.74
CA VAL A 212 -8.05 7.79 -17.14
C VAL A 212 -6.58 8.16 -17.21
N ALA A 213 -5.75 7.30 -17.79
CA ALA A 213 -4.29 7.49 -17.81
C ALA A 213 -3.67 7.11 -19.16
N PRO A 214 -2.71 7.89 -19.71
CA PRO A 214 -1.99 7.48 -20.90
C PRO A 214 -1.18 6.23 -20.64
N ILE A 215 -1.13 5.33 -21.62
CA ILE A 215 -0.19 4.23 -21.68
C ILE A 215 0.96 4.63 -22.61
N ALA A 216 2.18 4.51 -22.11
CA ALA A 216 3.40 4.72 -22.88
C ALA A 216 4.25 3.45 -22.92
N GLU A 217 5.09 3.34 -23.94
CA GLU A 217 6.01 2.22 -24.07
C GLU A 217 7.13 2.29 -23.02
N GLY A 218 7.40 1.16 -22.36
CA GLY A 218 8.44 1.04 -21.34
C GLY A 218 7.96 1.38 -19.92
N VAL A 219 8.71 0.92 -18.92
CA VAL A 219 8.38 1.05 -17.49
C VAL A 219 9.40 1.90 -16.72
N SER A 220 10.08 2.81 -17.42
CA SER A 220 11.07 3.72 -16.81
C SER A 220 10.39 4.73 -15.89
N ASN A 221 10.89 4.87 -14.66
CA ASN A 221 10.42 5.90 -13.72
C ASN A 221 10.45 7.29 -14.36
N LYS A 222 11.63 7.74 -14.81
CA LYS A 222 11.82 9.11 -15.31
C LYS A 222 11.05 9.43 -16.60
N LYS A 223 10.93 8.45 -17.50
CA LYS A 223 10.32 8.69 -18.82
C LYS A 223 8.82 8.46 -18.82
N VAL A 224 8.31 7.58 -17.95
CA VAL A 224 6.93 7.08 -17.97
C VAL A 224 6.25 7.25 -16.62
N LEU A 225 6.65 6.46 -15.61
CA LEU A 225 5.84 6.30 -14.38
C LEU A 225 5.77 7.61 -13.58
N ASP A 226 6.87 8.34 -13.42
CA ASP A 226 6.92 9.61 -12.68
C ASP A 226 6.18 10.76 -13.38
N LYS A 227 5.72 10.54 -14.62
CA LYS A 227 4.87 11.50 -15.35
C LYS A 227 3.37 11.22 -15.19
N GLY A 228 3.00 10.24 -14.34
CA GLY A 228 1.62 9.79 -14.15
C GLY A 228 1.06 8.98 -15.30
N MET A 229 1.93 8.42 -16.14
CA MET A 229 1.55 7.48 -17.19
C MET A 229 1.65 6.04 -16.69
N VAL A 230 0.89 5.16 -17.34
CA VAL A 230 1.01 3.72 -17.21
C VAL A 230 2.06 3.23 -18.20
N GLY A 231 2.98 2.39 -17.77
CA GLY A 231 4.03 1.82 -18.63
C GLY A 231 3.67 0.44 -19.13
N HIS A 232 3.79 0.22 -20.43
CA HIS A 232 3.78 -1.11 -21.01
C HIS A 232 5.14 -1.78 -20.85
N TYR A 233 5.16 -3.06 -20.48
CA TYR A 233 6.38 -3.87 -20.51
C TYR A 233 6.79 -4.16 -21.96
N GLY A 234 7.40 -3.18 -22.64
CA GLY A 234 7.75 -3.25 -24.06
C GLY A 234 9.21 -3.62 -24.38
N GLU A 235 10.06 -3.68 -23.35
CA GLU A 235 11.51 -3.70 -23.51
C GLU A 235 12.16 -4.96 -22.94
N GLY A 236 13.21 -5.44 -23.61
CA GLY A 236 14.08 -6.51 -23.12
C GLY A 236 13.37 -7.84 -22.87
N ALA A 237 13.82 -8.55 -21.84
CA ALA A 237 13.31 -9.88 -21.47
C ALA A 237 11.88 -9.88 -20.92
N LEU A 238 11.35 -8.71 -20.56
CA LEU A 238 9.99 -8.56 -20.03
C LEU A 238 8.99 -8.13 -21.10
N LYS A 239 9.38 -8.10 -22.38
CA LYS A 239 8.49 -7.66 -23.46
C LYS A 239 7.20 -8.50 -23.50
N THR A 240 6.07 -7.82 -23.36
CA THR A 240 4.73 -8.39 -23.40
C THR A 240 4.03 -8.15 -24.74
N ALA A 241 2.92 -8.85 -24.97
CA ALA A 241 2.13 -8.74 -26.20
C ALA A 241 1.34 -7.42 -26.22
N MET A 242 1.03 -6.90 -27.40
CA MET A 242 0.19 -5.72 -27.57
C MET A 242 -1.30 -6.07 -27.54
N PRO A 243 -2.21 -5.10 -27.28
CA PRO A 243 -3.65 -5.36 -27.22
C PRO A 243 -4.21 -5.97 -28.53
N GLN A 244 -3.72 -5.54 -29.69
CA GLN A 244 -4.16 -6.03 -31.00
C GLN A 244 -3.68 -7.46 -31.33
N ASP A 245 -2.72 -7.99 -30.58
CA ASP A 245 -2.20 -9.33 -30.83
C ASP A 245 -3.32 -10.37 -30.57
N LYS A 246 -3.37 -11.40 -31.42
CA LYS A 246 -4.45 -12.41 -31.38
C LYS A 246 -4.38 -13.32 -30.16
N ALA A 247 -3.23 -13.40 -29.51
CA ALA A 247 -3.05 -14.04 -28.21
C ALA A 247 -1.82 -13.44 -27.51
N GLY A 248 -1.82 -13.49 -26.19
CA GLY A 248 -0.73 -13.02 -25.34
C GLY A 248 -1.26 -12.35 -24.08
N ASN A 249 -0.33 -11.75 -23.36
CA ASN A 249 -0.59 -10.99 -22.15
C ASN A 249 -0.08 -9.57 -22.36
N PHE A 250 -0.92 -8.56 -22.20
CA PHE A 250 -0.57 -7.15 -22.24
C PHE A 250 -0.23 -6.68 -20.82
N GLY A 251 1.06 -6.53 -20.54
CA GLY A 251 1.57 -6.20 -19.20
C GLY A 251 1.71 -4.70 -18.98
N LEU A 252 1.14 -4.19 -17.89
CA LEU A 252 1.18 -2.80 -17.50
C LEU A 252 1.74 -2.61 -16.09
N ALA A 253 2.47 -1.51 -15.88
CA ALA A 253 2.96 -1.06 -14.58
C ALA A 253 2.58 0.40 -14.32
N ALA A 254 2.16 0.71 -13.10
CA ALA A 254 1.95 2.10 -12.68
C ALA A 254 2.18 2.29 -11.17
N HIS A 255 2.40 3.54 -10.77
CA HIS A 255 2.54 3.92 -9.37
C HIS A 255 1.27 3.66 -8.57
N ARG A 256 1.46 3.30 -7.28
CA ARG A 256 0.36 3.10 -6.34
C ARG A 256 0.02 4.31 -5.47
N ASN A 257 1.01 5.15 -5.14
CA ASN A 257 0.84 6.18 -4.11
C ASN A 257 1.39 7.56 -4.50
N THR A 258 2.03 7.67 -5.65
CA THR A 258 2.70 8.90 -6.10
C THR A 258 2.46 9.12 -7.58
N HIS A 259 2.79 10.33 -8.05
CA HIS A 259 2.73 10.72 -9.46
C HIS A 259 1.40 10.32 -10.12
N GLY A 260 0.28 10.75 -9.54
CA GLY A 260 -1.06 10.54 -10.09
C GLY A 260 -1.65 9.16 -9.81
N GLU A 261 -0.84 8.25 -9.27
CA GLU A 261 -1.25 6.99 -8.65
C GLU A 261 -2.31 6.16 -9.40
N PRO A 262 -2.16 5.89 -10.71
CA PRO A 262 -3.22 5.25 -11.51
C PRO A 262 -3.67 3.89 -10.96
N PHE A 263 -2.77 3.17 -10.26
CA PHE A 263 -3.04 1.84 -9.73
C PHE A 263 -3.24 1.80 -8.20
N ARG A 264 -3.52 2.94 -7.55
CA ARG A 264 -3.73 2.99 -6.09
C ARG A 264 -4.73 1.95 -5.58
N TYR A 265 -5.87 1.88 -6.27
CA TYR A 265 -7.06 1.15 -5.85
C TYR A 265 -7.39 -0.06 -6.74
N ILE A 266 -6.44 -0.59 -7.52
CA ILE A 266 -6.71 -1.80 -8.33
C ILE A 266 -7.04 -3.02 -7.45
N ASN A 267 -6.70 -2.99 -6.16
CA ASN A 267 -7.14 -3.98 -5.17
C ASN A 267 -8.65 -3.93 -4.84
N LYS A 268 -9.37 -2.91 -5.29
CA LYS A 268 -10.83 -2.79 -5.17
C LYS A 268 -11.57 -3.38 -6.36
N LEU A 269 -10.84 -3.79 -7.40
CA LEU A 269 -11.42 -4.48 -8.53
C LEU A 269 -11.84 -5.90 -8.13
N VAL A 270 -12.97 -6.33 -8.66
CA VAL A 270 -13.55 -7.66 -8.49
C VAL A 270 -13.79 -8.27 -9.88
N PRO A 271 -13.96 -9.60 -9.97
CA PRO A 271 -14.25 -10.24 -11.25
C PRO A 271 -15.45 -9.61 -11.96
N GLY A 272 -15.30 -9.28 -13.24
CA GLY A 272 -16.32 -8.61 -14.05
C GLY A 272 -16.20 -7.08 -14.16
N ASP A 273 -15.33 -6.43 -13.37
CA ASP A 273 -15.04 -5.02 -13.56
C ASP A 273 -14.30 -4.78 -14.89
N ALA A 274 -14.61 -3.67 -15.57
CA ALA A 274 -14.03 -3.34 -16.86
C ALA A 274 -12.67 -2.65 -16.74
N VAL A 275 -11.75 -3.02 -17.63
CA VAL A 275 -10.50 -2.31 -17.91
C VAL A 275 -10.46 -2.12 -19.43
N VAL A 276 -10.50 -0.88 -19.90
CA VAL A 276 -10.59 -0.55 -21.33
C VAL A 276 -9.30 0.10 -21.79
N VAL A 277 -8.75 -0.40 -22.89
CA VAL A 277 -7.59 0.20 -23.56
C VAL A 277 -8.08 0.86 -24.84
N GLU A 278 -8.02 2.18 -24.90
CA GLU A 278 -8.35 2.99 -26.08
C GLU A 278 -7.07 3.25 -26.88
N THR A 279 -7.08 2.91 -28.17
CA THR A 279 -6.03 3.24 -29.13
C THR A 279 -6.57 4.19 -30.19
N GLN A 280 -5.73 4.51 -31.19
CA GLN A 280 -6.12 5.30 -32.35
C GLN A 280 -7.33 4.69 -33.09
N ASP A 281 -7.32 3.37 -33.25
CA ASP A 281 -8.23 2.68 -34.16
C ASP A 281 -9.27 1.83 -33.43
N GLU A 282 -9.00 1.39 -32.20
CA GLU A 282 -9.80 0.39 -31.50
C GLU A 282 -9.93 0.65 -29.99
N TYR A 283 -10.98 0.09 -29.40
CA TYR A 283 -11.15 -0.11 -27.97
C TYR A 283 -11.02 -1.60 -27.67
N PHE A 284 -10.19 -1.95 -26.70
CA PHE A 284 -10.03 -3.30 -26.19
C PHE A 284 -10.61 -3.36 -24.77
N VAL A 285 -11.71 -4.09 -24.60
CA VAL A 285 -12.39 -4.22 -23.31
C VAL A 285 -11.95 -5.53 -22.66
N TYR A 286 -11.35 -5.41 -21.49
CA TYR A 286 -11.01 -6.53 -20.62
C TYR A 286 -11.94 -6.54 -19.40
N LYS A 287 -12.22 -7.74 -18.91
CA LYS A 287 -12.91 -7.96 -17.64
C LYS A 287 -11.95 -8.57 -16.65
N VAL A 288 -11.88 -8.00 -15.44
CA VAL A 288 -11.08 -8.55 -14.35
C VAL A 288 -11.55 -9.96 -14.03
N THR A 289 -10.60 -10.85 -13.73
CA THR A 289 -10.86 -12.28 -13.50
C THR A 289 -10.31 -12.76 -12.17
N SER A 290 -9.09 -12.34 -11.83
CA SER A 290 -8.39 -12.77 -10.62
C SER A 290 -7.35 -11.73 -10.21
N MET A 291 -6.84 -11.89 -8.99
CA MET A 291 -5.79 -11.04 -8.43
C MET A 291 -4.84 -11.86 -7.57
N LEU A 292 -3.59 -11.40 -7.49
CA LEU A 292 -2.59 -11.86 -6.54
C LEU A 292 -2.20 -10.68 -5.64
N PRO A 293 -2.75 -10.60 -4.41
CA PRO A 293 -2.61 -9.43 -3.56
C PRO A 293 -1.17 -9.07 -3.19
N VAL A 294 -0.31 -10.08 -3.05
CA VAL A 294 1.10 -9.94 -2.64
C VAL A 294 1.95 -10.98 -3.37
N THR A 295 3.00 -10.52 -4.05
CA THR A 295 4.05 -11.37 -4.61
C THR A 295 5.41 -10.68 -4.54
N SER A 296 6.49 -11.46 -4.63
CA SER A 296 7.85 -10.93 -4.76
C SER A 296 7.98 -10.04 -6.00
N PRO A 297 8.74 -8.92 -5.93
CA PRO A 297 9.06 -8.10 -7.10
C PRO A 297 9.78 -8.87 -8.22
N SER A 298 10.46 -9.97 -7.90
CA SER A 298 11.16 -10.83 -8.86
C SER A 298 10.25 -11.86 -9.54
N ASN A 299 8.96 -11.94 -9.19
CA ASN A 299 8.03 -12.86 -9.83
C ASN A 299 7.58 -12.34 -11.20
N VAL A 300 8.46 -12.48 -12.20
CA VAL A 300 8.21 -12.04 -13.58
C VAL A 300 7.22 -12.95 -14.33
N SER A 301 6.97 -14.16 -13.83
CA SER A 301 6.08 -15.14 -14.49
C SER A 301 4.60 -14.73 -14.54
N VAL A 302 4.24 -13.70 -13.77
CA VAL A 302 2.93 -13.04 -13.85
C VAL A 302 2.71 -12.30 -15.16
N LEU A 303 3.78 -12.05 -15.93
CA LEU A 303 3.79 -11.41 -17.24
C LEU A 303 3.89 -12.41 -18.39
N ASP A 304 4.01 -13.71 -18.12
CA ASP A 304 4.07 -14.75 -19.16
C ASP A 304 2.83 -14.67 -20.08
N PRO A 305 2.92 -15.13 -21.36
CA PRO A 305 1.79 -15.10 -22.29
C PRO A 305 0.52 -15.79 -21.77
N VAL A 306 0.70 -16.83 -20.95
CA VAL A 306 -0.35 -17.38 -20.08
C VAL A 306 0.13 -17.15 -18.64
N PRO A 307 -0.35 -16.09 -17.96
CA PRO A 307 0.29 -15.61 -16.75
C PRO A 307 0.12 -16.58 -15.58
N LYS A 308 1.24 -16.97 -14.94
CA LYS A 308 1.21 -17.94 -13.84
C LYS A 308 0.52 -17.35 -12.61
N GLY A 309 -0.30 -18.17 -11.95
CA GLY A 309 -1.08 -17.77 -10.78
C GLY A 309 -2.41 -17.08 -11.09
N SER A 310 -2.68 -16.73 -12.36
CA SER A 310 -3.94 -16.09 -12.77
C SER A 310 -5.16 -17.03 -12.79
N GLY A 311 -4.93 -18.35 -12.86
CA GLY A 311 -5.96 -19.36 -13.13
C GLY A 311 -6.19 -19.63 -14.62
N PHE A 312 -5.56 -18.88 -15.53
CA PHE A 312 -5.59 -19.19 -16.96
C PHE A 312 -4.70 -20.38 -17.29
N THR A 313 -5.23 -21.30 -18.11
CA THR A 313 -4.54 -22.56 -18.49
C THR A 313 -4.32 -22.71 -19.99
N LYS A 314 -4.87 -21.80 -20.81
CA LYS A 314 -4.81 -21.85 -22.27
C LYS A 314 -4.33 -20.51 -22.82
N PRO A 315 -3.77 -20.45 -24.04
CA PRO A 315 -3.57 -19.20 -24.75
C PRO A 315 -4.86 -18.40 -24.86
N GLY A 316 -4.76 -17.08 -24.74
CA GLY A 316 -5.88 -16.15 -24.80
C GLY A 316 -5.37 -14.72 -24.90
N ARG A 317 -6.26 -13.73 -24.78
CA ARG A 317 -5.91 -12.31 -24.76
C ARG A 317 -6.10 -11.77 -23.35
N TYR A 318 -4.99 -11.56 -22.65
CA TYR A 318 -4.96 -11.20 -21.25
C TYR A 318 -4.38 -9.80 -21.04
N ILE A 319 -4.73 -9.18 -19.92
CA ILE A 319 -4.10 -7.96 -19.43
C ILE A 319 -3.61 -8.20 -18.00
N THR A 320 -2.42 -7.70 -17.68
CA THR A 320 -1.84 -7.77 -16.33
C THR A 320 -1.53 -6.37 -15.83
N LEU A 321 -2.13 -5.98 -14.71
CA LEU A 321 -1.85 -4.71 -14.04
C LEU A 321 -0.93 -4.98 -12.84
N THR A 322 0.20 -4.29 -12.78
CA THR A 322 1.21 -4.48 -11.72
C THR A 322 1.49 -3.18 -10.98
N THR A 323 1.54 -3.25 -9.65
CA THR A 323 1.89 -2.09 -8.82
C THR A 323 2.56 -2.51 -7.50
N CYS A 324 3.13 -1.56 -6.77
CA CYS A 324 3.77 -1.82 -5.47
C CYS A 324 2.75 -2.14 -4.38
N THR A 325 3.10 -2.96 -3.39
CA THR A 325 2.25 -3.20 -2.20
C THR A 325 3.10 -3.58 -0.99
N PRO A 326 2.67 -3.36 0.26
CA PRO A 326 1.59 -2.47 0.72
C PRO A 326 1.71 -1.00 0.27
N GLU A 327 0.76 -0.14 0.65
CA GLU A 327 0.83 1.30 0.34
C GLU A 327 2.08 1.94 0.96
N PHE A 328 2.64 2.94 0.27
CA PHE A 328 3.82 3.70 0.67
C PHE A 328 5.12 2.88 0.81
N THR A 329 5.15 1.67 0.25
CA THR A 329 6.34 0.82 0.18
C THR A 329 6.47 0.18 -1.21
N SER A 330 7.65 -0.33 -1.51
CA SER A 330 7.97 -1.08 -2.74
C SER A 330 8.35 -2.54 -2.46
N LYS A 331 8.08 -3.04 -1.24
CA LYS A 331 8.49 -4.36 -0.75
C LYS A 331 7.96 -5.52 -1.61
N TYR A 332 6.70 -5.46 -1.99
CA TYR A 332 6.03 -6.49 -2.80
C TYR A 332 5.32 -5.88 -4.01
N ARG A 333 4.68 -6.75 -4.80
CA ARG A 333 3.81 -6.36 -5.90
C ARG A 333 2.40 -6.90 -5.71
N LEU A 334 1.42 -6.09 -6.11
CA LEU A 334 0.02 -6.45 -6.31
C LEU A 334 -0.20 -6.66 -7.80
N ILE A 335 -0.83 -7.77 -8.17
CA ILE A 335 -1.12 -8.13 -9.55
C ILE A 335 -2.63 -8.32 -9.74
N VAL A 336 -3.17 -7.75 -10.82
CA VAL A 336 -4.56 -7.97 -11.25
C VAL A 336 -4.55 -8.47 -12.68
N TRP A 337 -5.31 -9.52 -12.95
CA TRP A 337 -5.45 -10.08 -14.30
C TRP A 337 -6.86 -9.89 -14.85
N GLY A 338 -6.93 -9.56 -16.13
CA GLY A 338 -8.17 -9.53 -16.88
C GLY A 338 -8.08 -10.34 -18.17
N LYS A 339 -9.24 -10.71 -18.71
CA LYS A 339 -9.38 -11.36 -20.01
C LYS A 339 -10.18 -10.47 -20.94
N MET A 340 -9.76 -10.37 -22.19
CA MET A 340 -10.46 -9.57 -23.20
C MET A 340 -11.83 -10.19 -23.51
N VAL A 341 -12.84 -9.32 -23.62
CA VAL A 341 -14.22 -9.68 -23.95
C VAL A 341 -14.74 -8.96 -25.20
N GLU A 342 -14.16 -7.81 -25.57
CA GLU A 342 -14.55 -7.06 -26.76
C GLU A 342 -13.31 -6.41 -27.41
N GLU A 343 -13.25 -6.47 -28.74
CA GLU A 343 -12.37 -5.68 -29.60
C GLU A 343 -13.28 -4.87 -30.52
N ARG A 344 -13.27 -3.55 -30.37
CA ARG A 344 -14.25 -2.66 -30.98
C ARG A 344 -13.55 -1.57 -31.78
N PRO A 345 -13.77 -1.49 -33.11
CA PRO A 345 -13.30 -0.35 -33.90
C PRO A 345 -13.84 0.97 -33.37
N ARG A 346 -12.99 2.00 -33.31
CA ARG A 346 -13.32 3.34 -32.83
C ARG A 346 -14.46 3.98 -33.63
N SER A 347 -14.59 3.62 -34.90
CA SER A 347 -15.70 4.02 -35.78
C SER A 347 -17.08 3.57 -35.28
N LYS A 348 -17.15 2.56 -34.41
CA LYS A 348 -18.40 2.11 -33.76
C LYS A 348 -18.74 2.87 -32.47
N GLY A 349 -17.99 3.91 -32.14
CA GLY A 349 -18.16 4.68 -30.89
C GLY A 349 -17.60 3.97 -29.66
N LYS A 350 -17.74 4.62 -28.50
CA LYS A 350 -17.26 4.10 -27.20
C LYS A 350 -18.00 2.79 -26.84
N PRO A 351 -17.33 1.83 -26.19
CA PRO A 351 -17.98 0.62 -25.67
C PRO A 351 -18.87 0.96 -24.47
N ASP A 352 -19.85 0.08 -24.20
CA ASP A 352 -20.83 0.25 -23.10
C ASP A 352 -20.15 0.49 -21.75
N ALA A 353 -19.01 -0.16 -21.52
CA ALA A 353 -18.20 0.00 -20.32
C ALA A 353 -17.72 1.44 -20.06
N LEU A 354 -17.77 2.36 -21.03
CA LEU A 354 -17.34 3.76 -20.87
C LEU A 354 -18.50 4.78 -20.91
N VAL A 355 -19.75 4.33 -20.97
CA VAL A 355 -20.94 5.21 -21.03
C VAL A 355 -21.91 5.00 -19.87
N GLU A 356 -21.67 4.01 -19.02
CA GLU A 356 -22.44 3.72 -17.80
C GLU A 356 -22.13 4.63 -16.61
#